data_AF-A0A229R8U7-F1
#
_entry.id   AF-A0A229R8U7-F1
#
_cell.length_a   1.000
_cell.length_b   1.000
_cell.length_c   1.000
_cell.angle_alpha   90.00
_cell.angle_beta   90.00
_cell.angle_gamma   90.00
#
_symmetry.space_group_name_H-M   'P 1'
#
loop_
_entity.id
_entity.type
_entity.pdbx_description
1 polymer ?
#
loop_
_entity_poly.entity_id
_entity_poly.type
_entity_poly.pdbx_seq_one_letter_code
_entity_poly.pdbx_strand_id
1 'polypeptide(L)'
;MLGAADEAPPTDEEGFRAYARELRNPDFATIIDEGAPSGPIRRTRAIGNRWHRYDRMRRWPARLIALGDSICIFNPVYVQGMTVAALQGALLTRHAERGDLDKLGPAFQRGAATIVGIPWRVSTSV
;
A
#
# COMPACT_ATOMS: atom_id res chain seq x y z
N MET A 1 10.87 -0.73 11.15
CA MET A 1 11.61 -2.01 11.13
C MET A 1 10.62 -3.13 10.89
N LEU A 2 10.90 -4.03 9.95
CA LEU A 2 10.03 -5.16 9.64
C LEU A 2 10.41 -6.32 10.58
N GLY A 3 9.47 -6.79 11.38
CA GLY A 3 9.60 -8.08 12.06
C GLY A 3 9.40 -9.21 11.05
N ALA A 4 10.14 -10.31 11.18
CA ALA A 4 9.90 -11.50 10.36
C ALA A 4 8.78 -12.34 11.00
N ALA A 5 7.79 -12.73 10.20
CA ALA A 5 6.70 -13.62 10.63
C ALA A 5 5.93 -13.12 11.89
N ASP A 6 5.92 -13.91 12.97
CA ASP A 6 5.16 -13.64 14.21
C ASP A 6 5.92 -12.75 15.21
N GLU A 7 7.14 -12.33 14.90
CA GLU A 7 7.86 -11.39 15.76
C GLU A 7 7.08 -10.08 15.88
N ALA A 8 6.83 -9.69 17.12
CA ALA A 8 6.27 -8.40 17.47
C ALA A 8 7.44 -7.49 17.86
N PRO A 9 8.09 -6.80 16.90
CA PRO A 9 9.17 -5.88 17.24
C PRO A 9 8.68 -4.86 18.27
N PRO A 10 9.53 -4.50 19.24
CA PRO A 10 9.18 -3.55 20.28
C PRO A 10 8.74 -2.20 19.71
N THR A 11 7.88 -1.50 20.46
CA THR A 11 7.39 -0.17 20.09
C THR A 11 7.94 0.94 20.99
N ASP A 12 8.75 0.56 21.98
CA ASP A 12 9.57 1.46 22.79
C ASP A 12 10.98 1.58 22.19
N GLU A 13 11.68 2.65 22.55
CA GLU A 13 12.98 2.98 21.97
C GLU A 13 14.09 2.01 22.38
N GLU A 14 14.08 1.55 23.64
CA GLU A 14 15.07 0.60 24.15
C GLU A 14 14.98 -0.72 23.40
N GLY A 15 13.78 -1.30 23.33
CA GLY A 15 13.54 -2.54 22.59
C GLY A 15 13.80 -2.40 21.09
N PHE A 16 13.50 -1.25 20.49
CA PHE A 16 13.82 -1.01 19.08
C PHE A 16 15.33 -1.02 18.81
N ARG A 17 16.11 -0.37 19.68
CA ARG A 17 17.58 -0.37 19.59
C ARG A 17 18.18 -1.75 19.88
N ALA A 18 17.64 -2.48 20.85
CA ALA A 18 18.04 -3.85 21.14
C ALA A 18 17.82 -4.75 19.92
N TYR A 19 16.61 -4.71 19.34
CA TYR A 19 16.25 -5.46 18.15
C TYR A 19 17.12 -5.07 16.93
N ALA A 20 17.51 -3.80 16.80
CA ALA A 20 18.43 -3.34 15.74
C ALA A 20 19.80 -4.01 15.80
N ARG A 21 20.31 -4.31 17.00
CA ARG A 21 21.60 -5.00 17.20
C ARG A 21 21.54 -6.49 16.90
N GLU A 22 20.35 -7.08 16.91
CA GLU A 22 20.13 -8.50 16.57
C GLU A 22 20.00 -8.75 15.06
N LEU A 23 19.86 -7.68 14.25
CA LEU A 23 19.78 -7.82 12.81
C LEU A 23 21.08 -8.34 12.20
N ARG A 24 20.93 -9.11 11.11
CA ARG A 24 22.07 -9.67 10.37
C ARG A 24 23.05 -8.65 9.82
N ASN A 25 22.59 -7.43 9.52
CA ASN A 25 23.46 -6.34 9.07
C ASN A 25 23.70 -5.37 10.24
N PRO A 26 24.95 -5.27 10.76
CA PRO A 26 25.28 -4.39 11.88
C PRO A 26 25.15 -2.90 11.55
N ASP A 27 25.19 -2.50 10.27
CA ASP A 27 25.07 -1.09 9.86
C ASP A 27 23.74 -0.46 10.31
N PHE A 28 22.68 -1.27 10.42
CA PHE A 28 21.39 -0.79 10.91
C PHE A 28 21.47 -0.30 12.35
N ALA A 29 22.20 -1.00 13.22
CA ALA A 29 22.37 -0.59 14.61
C ALA A 29 23.16 0.72 14.68
N THR A 30 24.26 0.83 13.93
CA THR A 30 25.08 2.05 13.86
C THR A 30 24.25 3.26 13.40
N ILE A 31 23.52 3.13 12.29
CA ILE A 31 22.70 4.23 11.75
C ILE A 31 21.59 4.64 12.73
N ILE A 32 20.96 3.67 13.42
CA ILE A 32 19.91 3.95 14.40
C ILE A 32 20.49 4.64 15.65
N ASP A 33 21.71 4.30 16.06
CA ASP A 33 22.40 4.91 17.22
C ASP A 33 22.89 6.33 16.92
N GLU A 34 23.27 6.64 15.69
CA GLU A 34 23.63 8.00 15.27
C GLU A 34 22.41 8.92 15.01
N GLY A 35 21.24 8.32 14.76
CA GLY A 35 20.01 9.04 14.44
C GLY A 35 19.21 9.51 15.67
N ALA A 36 18.59 10.68 15.56
CA ALA A 36 17.59 11.16 16.51
C ALA A 36 16.16 10.78 16.06
N PRO A 37 15.32 10.19 16.93
CA PRO A 37 13.92 9.91 16.61
C PRO A 37 13.14 11.19 16.27
N SER A 38 12.47 11.20 15.12
CA SER A 38 11.57 12.30 14.73
C SER A 38 10.15 12.17 15.29
N GLY A 39 9.85 11.06 15.98
CA GLY A 39 8.55 10.79 16.57
C GLY A 39 8.45 9.38 17.18
N PRO A 40 7.26 9.00 17.67
CA PRO A 40 7.04 7.70 18.30
C PRO A 40 7.25 6.53 17.33
N ILE A 41 7.82 5.45 17.83
CA ILE A 41 8.00 4.22 17.07
C ILE A 41 6.63 3.55 16.88
N ARG A 42 6.27 3.27 15.63
CA ARG A 42 5.02 2.59 15.28
C ARG A 42 5.30 1.28 14.59
N ARG A 43 4.61 0.24 15.05
CA ARG A 43 4.57 -1.06 14.38
C ARG A 43 3.46 -1.06 13.33
N THR A 44 3.79 -1.50 12.12
CA THR A 44 2.80 -1.85 11.09
C THR A 44 2.87 -3.34 10.81
N ARG A 45 1.70 -3.98 10.66
CA ARG A 45 1.55 -5.40 10.27
C ARG A 45 0.86 -5.54 8.90
N ALA A 46 0.84 -4.49 8.10
CA ALA A 46 0.22 -4.50 6.79
C ALA A 46 1.13 -5.18 5.74
N ILE A 47 1.26 -6.50 5.83
CA ILE A 47 2.13 -7.31 4.94
C ILE A 47 1.35 -8.11 3.89
N GLY A 48 0.02 -8.07 3.95
CA GLY A 48 -0.83 -8.83 3.04
C GLY A 48 -1.17 -8.05 1.77
N ASN A 49 -1.01 -8.70 0.62
CA ASN A 49 -1.62 -8.24 -0.62
C ASN A 49 -3.14 -8.44 -0.55
N ARG A 50 -3.94 -7.42 -0.86
CA ARG A 50 -5.39 -7.53 -0.94
C ARG A 50 -5.91 -6.72 -2.11
N TRP A 51 -6.67 -7.37 -2.99
CA TRP A 51 -7.32 -6.71 -4.12
C TRP A 51 -8.84 -6.86 -4.03
N HIS A 52 -9.53 -5.76 -3.78
CA HIS A 52 -10.97 -5.66 -3.87
C HIS A 52 -11.40 -5.57 -5.34
N ARG A 53 -12.06 -6.62 -5.83
CA ARG A 53 -12.49 -6.77 -7.24
C ARG A 53 -13.75 -5.97 -7.58
N TYR A 54 -13.74 -4.67 -7.29
CA TYR A 54 -14.82 -3.75 -7.62
C TYR A 54 -15.10 -3.66 -9.13
N ASP A 55 -14.10 -3.96 -9.97
CA ASP A 55 -14.24 -4.11 -11.42
C ASP A 55 -15.26 -5.20 -11.82
N ARG A 56 -15.48 -6.19 -10.96
CA ARG A 56 -16.42 -7.30 -11.17
C ARG A 56 -17.80 -7.06 -10.55
N MET A 57 -18.01 -5.95 -9.86
CA MET A 57 -19.26 -5.67 -9.16
C MET A 57 -20.37 -5.32 -10.17
N ARG A 58 -21.47 -6.10 -10.17
CA ARG A 58 -22.60 -5.90 -11.10
C ARG A 58 -23.43 -4.66 -10.81
N ARG A 59 -23.54 -4.26 -9.53
CA ARG A 59 -24.31 -3.10 -9.08
C ARG A 59 -23.38 -2.19 -8.30
N TRP A 60 -23.00 -1.06 -8.88
CA TRP A 60 -22.15 -0.08 -8.23
C TRP A 60 -23.00 1.11 -7.74
N PRO A 61 -22.76 1.64 -6.53
CA PRO A 61 -23.45 2.84 -6.06
C PRO A 61 -23.20 4.04 -6.99
N ALA A 62 -24.24 4.80 -7.30
CA ALA A 62 -24.09 6.00 -8.12
C ALA A 62 -23.14 7.00 -7.44
N ARG A 63 -22.28 7.64 -8.24
CA ARG A 63 -21.38 8.73 -7.81
C ARG A 63 -20.40 8.37 -6.69
N LEU A 64 -20.14 7.08 -6.50
CA LEU A 64 -19.09 6.58 -5.60
C LEU A 64 -17.84 6.20 -6.39
N ILE A 65 -16.66 6.48 -5.84
CA ILE A 65 -15.36 6.04 -6.38
C ILE A 65 -14.53 5.46 -5.23
N ALA A 66 -14.05 4.23 -5.41
CA ALA A 66 -12.93 3.68 -4.64
C ALA A 66 -11.61 4.05 -5.33
N LEU A 67 -10.58 4.42 -4.56
CA LEU A 67 -9.26 4.85 -5.04
C LEU A 67 -8.14 4.32 -4.12
N GLY A 68 -6.95 4.09 -4.67
CA GLY A 68 -5.74 3.72 -3.94
C GLY A 68 -5.90 2.41 -3.19
N ASP A 69 -5.48 2.41 -1.92
CA ASP A 69 -5.51 1.25 -1.03
C ASP A 69 -6.93 0.70 -0.79
N SER A 70 -7.99 1.49 -1.02
CA SER A 70 -9.36 0.96 -0.96
C SER A 70 -9.64 -0.06 -2.07
N ILE A 71 -8.94 0.01 -3.21
CA ILE A 71 -9.02 -0.96 -4.30
C ILE A 71 -7.99 -2.08 -4.08
N CYS A 72 -6.73 -1.72 -3.88
CA CYS A 72 -5.66 -2.71 -3.77
C CYS A 72 -4.56 -2.25 -2.81
N ILE A 73 -4.31 -3.06 -1.79
CA ILE A 73 -3.17 -2.91 -0.88
C ILE A 73 -2.10 -3.89 -1.34
N PHE A 74 -0.89 -3.38 -1.52
CA PHE A 74 0.29 -4.19 -1.84
C PHE A 74 1.18 -4.36 -0.62
N ASN A 75 1.91 -5.46 -0.58
CA ASN A 75 3.04 -5.59 0.33
C ASN A 75 4.05 -4.48 0.02
N PRO A 76 4.45 -3.66 1.03
CA PRO A 76 5.33 -2.51 0.83
C PRO A 76 6.71 -2.88 0.27
N VAL A 77 7.14 -4.15 0.37
CA VAL A 77 8.39 -4.66 -0.22
C VAL A 77 8.49 -4.34 -1.71
N TYR A 78 7.37 -4.30 -2.44
CA TYR A 78 7.37 -4.06 -3.88
C TYR A 78 7.31 -2.57 -4.25
N VAL A 79 7.14 -1.66 -3.28
CA VAL A 79 7.19 -0.18 -3.45
C VAL A 79 6.28 0.35 -4.58
N GLN A 80 5.15 -0.30 -4.83
CA GLN A 80 4.27 0.03 -5.97
C GLN A 80 3.01 0.83 -5.59
N GLY A 81 2.62 0.85 -4.31
CA GLY A 81 1.34 1.42 -3.87
C GLY A 81 1.12 2.88 -4.27
N MET A 82 2.10 3.76 -4.00
CA MET A 82 1.99 5.19 -4.34
C MET A 82 1.90 5.43 -5.84
N THR A 83 2.71 4.74 -6.63
CA THR A 83 2.68 4.85 -8.10
C THR A 83 1.34 4.39 -8.66
N VAL A 84 0.79 3.27 -8.16
CA VAL A 84 -0.54 2.79 -8.57
C VAL A 84 -1.63 3.79 -8.21
N ALA A 85 -1.59 4.36 -6.99
CA ALA A 85 -2.56 5.38 -6.57
C ALA A 85 -2.48 6.64 -7.45
N ALA A 86 -1.28 7.09 -7.82
CA ALA A 86 -1.10 8.24 -8.71
C ALA A 86 -1.65 7.99 -10.13
N LEU A 87 -1.38 6.80 -10.70
CA LEU A 87 -1.93 6.40 -12.00
C LEU A 87 -3.46 6.32 -11.97
N GLN A 88 -4.04 5.81 -10.88
CA GLN A 88 -5.48 5.83 -10.69
C GLN A 88 -6.03 7.26 -10.59
N GLY A 89 -5.34 8.17 -9.90
CA GLY A 89 -5.71 9.59 -9.86
C GLY A 89 -5.76 10.22 -11.25
N ALA A 90 -4.72 9.99 -12.06
CA ALA A 90 -4.68 10.47 -13.45
C ALA A 90 -5.83 9.88 -14.30
N LEU A 91 -6.16 8.61 -14.11
CA LEU A 91 -7.30 7.97 -14.75
C LEU A 91 -8.63 8.61 -14.32
N LEU A 92 -8.80 8.91 -13.04
CA LEU A 92 -10.00 9.54 -12.51
C LEU A 92 -10.23 10.91 -13.15
N THR A 93 -9.19 11.75 -13.23
CA THR A 93 -9.25 13.06 -13.89
C THR A 93 -9.77 12.94 -15.32
N ARG A 94 -9.19 12.04 -16.12
CA ARG A 94 -9.59 11.82 -17.52
C ARG A 94 -11.05 11.38 -17.67
N HIS A 95 -11.59 10.65 -16.70
CA HIS A 95 -13.00 10.27 -16.75
C HIS A 95 -13.93 11.38 -16.25
N ALA A 96 -13.52 12.13 -15.22
CA ALA A 96 -14.29 13.26 -14.69
C ALA A 96 -14.49 14.37 -15.72
N GLU A 97 -13.47 14.64 -16.55
CA GLU A 97 -13.52 15.63 -17.64
C GLU A 97 -14.59 15.31 -18.71
N ARG A 98 -15.09 14.08 -18.79
CA ARG A 98 -16.13 13.67 -19.76
C ARG A 98 -17.55 14.00 -19.30
N GLY A 99 -17.75 14.39 -18.04
CA GLY A 99 -19.01 14.94 -17.52
C GLY A 99 -20.13 13.95 -17.11
N ASP A 100 -20.11 12.68 -17.54
CA ASP A 100 -21.10 11.68 -17.10
C ASP A 100 -20.72 11.04 -15.76
N LEU A 101 -21.08 11.71 -14.65
CA LEU A 101 -20.76 11.26 -13.29
C LEU A 101 -21.52 10.01 -12.85
N ASP A 102 -22.68 9.72 -13.45
CA ASP A 102 -23.50 8.57 -13.07
C ASP A 102 -22.88 7.25 -13.59
N LYS A 103 -22.14 7.31 -14.70
CA LYS A 103 -21.37 6.16 -15.23
C LYS A 103 -19.90 6.15 -14.86
N LEU A 104 -19.42 7.20 -14.19
CA LEU A 104 -18.02 7.37 -13.80
C LEU A 104 -17.51 6.18 -12.97
N GLY A 105 -18.28 5.76 -11.95
CA GLY A 105 -17.93 4.66 -11.04
C GLY A 105 -17.53 3.38 -11.77
N PRO A 106 -18.46 2.70 -12.46
CA PRO A 106 -18.17 1.45 -13.17
C PRO A 106 -17.05 1.58 -14.21
N ALA A 107 -17.00 2.71 -14.95
CA ALA A 107 -15.97 2.93 -15.96
C ALA A 107 -14.57 3.04 -15.33
N PHE A 108 -14.46 3.84 -14.28
CA PHE A 108 -13.24 4.02 -13.52
C PHE A 108 -12.78 2.72 -12.86
N GLN A 109 -13.66 1.97 -12.17
CA GLN A 109 -13.27 0.75 -11.46
C GLN A 109 -12.69 -0.31 -12.41
N ARG A 110 -13.23 -0.41 -13.64
CA ARG A 110 -12.66 -1.28 -14.69
C ARG A 110 -11.28 -0.80 -15.15
N GLY A 111 -11.10 0.50 -15.38
CA GLY A 111 -9.80 1.04 -15.78
C GLY A 111 -8.75 0.91 -14.68
N ALA A 112 -9.12 1.13 -13.42
CA ALA A 112 -8.26 0.97 -12.26
C ALA A 112 -7.77 -0.47 -12.09
N ALA A 113 -8.62 -1.46 -12.40
CA ALA A 113 -8.21 -2.86 -12.41
C ALA A 113 -7.14 -3.18 -13.45
N THR A 114 -7.14 -2.52 -14.61
CA THR A 114 -6.06 -2.65 -15.60
C THR A 114 -4.74 -2.12 -15.05
N ILE A 115 -4.75 -0.99 -14.32
CA ILE A 115 -3.55 -0.43 -13.67
C ILE A 115 -3.02 -1.39 -12.59
N VAL A 116 -3.92 -1.99 -11.79
CA VAL A 116 -3.55 -2.91 -10.70
C VAL A 116 -3.04 -4.26 -11.21
N GLY A 117 -3.46 -4.71 -12.39
CA GLY A 117 -3.20 -6.08 -12.85
C GLY A 117 -1.73 -6.48 -12.99
N ILE A 118 -0.84 -5.57 -13.41
CA ILE A 118 0.61 -5.86 -13.48
C ILE A 118 1.23 -5.90 -12.07
N PRO A 119 1.12 -4.84 -11.24
CA PRO A 119 1.57 -4.84 -9.85
C PRO A 119 1.08 -6.03 -9.03
N TRP A 120 -0.18 -6.42 -9.22
CA TRP A 120 -0.77 -7.55 -8.52
C TRP A 120 -0.06 -8.87 -8.85
N ARG A 121 0.17 -9.15 -10.14
CA ARG A 121 0.90 -10.37 -10.54
C ARG A 121 2.30 -10.40 -9.95
N VAL A 122 3.03 -9.28 -9.98
CA VAL A 122 4.38 -9.21 -9.40
C VAL A 122 4.34 -9.50 -7.89
N SER A 123 3.33 -8.96 -7.20
CA SER A 123 3.23 -9.07 -5.73
C SER A 123 2.73 -10.43 -5.25
N THR A 124 2.07 -11.24 -6.09
CA THR A 124 1.51 -12.55 -5.72
C THR A 124 2.15 -13.75 -6.42
N SER A 125 3.25 -13.57 -7.17
CA SER A 125 3.95 -14.67 -7.87
C SER A 125 5.04 -15.34 -7.03
N VAL A 126 5.01 -15.17 -5.70
CA VAL A 126 5.95 -15.74 -4.73
C VAL A 126 5.27 -16.78 -3.85
#